data_AF-A0AAW0XQ00-F1
#
_entry.id   AF-A0AAW0XQ00-F1
#
_cell.length_a   1.000
_cell.length_b   1.000
_cell.length_c   1.000
_cell.angle_alpha   90.00
_cell.angle_beta   90.00
_cell.angle_gamma   90.00
#
_symmetry.space_group_name_H-M   'P 1'
#
loop_
_entity.id
_entity.type
_entity.pdbx_description
1 polymer ?
#
loop_
_entity_poly.entity_id
_entity_poly.type
_entity_poly.pdbx_seq_one_letter_code
_entity_poly.pdbx_strand_id
1 'polypeptide(L)'
;MRKQQYKQQHCQGATGYADQAWEDNLNDLSSEDEEDEAEFINEANILYIKGNYQDALDKYKNFVNRFRCMDEELPHIFLNMANAFYFTFDLKNALTCYERTIKEAEKRGNNSVKKLAEENRDKIQKAVQNPGNITLADDFTELERLMAEMTLGDN
;
A
#
# COMPACT_ATOMS: atom_id res chain seq x y z
N MET A 1 -16.58 23.07 7.80
CA MET A 1 -17.29 22.32 8.87
C MET A 1 -18.06 21.08 8.38
N ARG A 2 -18.86 21.11 7.30
CA ARG A 2 -19.67 19.93 6.87
C ARG A 2 -18.85 18.72 6.35
N LYS A 3 -17.68 18.96 5.75
CA LYS A 3 -16.77 17.90 5.27
C LYS A 3 -16.08 17.11 6.40
N GLN A 4 -15.74 17.77 7.53
CA GLN A 4 -15.10 17.10 8.68
C GLN A 4 -16.07 16.16 9.41
N GLN A 5 -17.34 16.57 9.59
CA GLN A 5 -18.37 15.71 10.17
C GLN A 5 -18.69 14.51 9.27
N TYR A 6 -18.66 14.70 7.95
CA TYR A 6 -18.80 13.62 6.98
C TYR A 6 -17.62 12.61 7.06
N LYS A 7 -16.38 13.12 7.16
CA LYS A 7 -15.16 12.31 7.38
C LYS A 7 -15.22 11.48 8.67
N GLN A 8 -15.66 12.08 9.79
CA GLN A 8 -15.74 11.36 11.08
C GLN A 8 -16.85 10.30 11.14
N GLN A 9 -18.06 10.58 10.62
CA GLN A 9 -19.18 9.63 10.70
C GLN A 9 -18.97 8.37 9.86
N HIS A 10 -18.34 8.47 8.69
CA HIS A 10 -18.09 7.30 7.83
C HIS A 10 -16.90 6.44 8.29
N CYS A 11 -15.95 7.00 9.03
CA CYS A 11 -14.80 6.25 9.56
C CYS A 11 -15.10 5.45 10.85
N GLN A 12 -16.11 5.86 11.63
CA GLN A 12 -16.45 5.22 12.91
C GLN A 12 -17.07 3.80 12.76
N GLY A 13 -17.53 3.43 11.56
CA GLY A 13 -18.09 2.09 11.28
C GLY A 13 -17.07 1.05 10.81
N ALA A 14 -15.81 1.43 10.59
CA ALA A 14 -14.79 0.58 9.97
C ALA A 14 -13.78 -0.02 10.98
N THR A 15 -14.11 -0.08 12.28
CA THR A 15 -13.30 -0.75 13.31
C THR A 15 -13.58 -2.25 13.39
N GLY A 16 -13.97 -2.85 12.27
CA GLY A 16 -14.30 -4.27 12.15
C GLY A 16 -13.21 -5.02 11.40
N TYR A 17 -12.31 -5.62 12.15
CA TYR A 17 -11.43 -6.72 11.72
C TYR A 17 -10.34 -6.39 10.70
N ALA A 18 -9.22 -5.84 11.18
CA ALA A 18 -7.91 -6.00 10.56
C ALA A 18 -6.83 -5.99 11.66
N ASP A 19 -6.11 -7.12 11.81
CA ASP A 19 -4.99 -7.39 12.72
C ASP A 19 -4.52 -6.26 13.65
N GLN A 20 -4.86 -6.40 14.94
CA GLN A 20 -4.57 -5.48 16.05
C GLN A 20 -3.12 -4.95 16.09
N ALA A 21 -2.16 -5.75 15.65
CA ALA A 21 -0.73 -5.36 15.61
C ALA A 21 -0.40 -4.22 14.63
N TRP A 22 -1.21 -4.03 13.59
CA TRP A 22 -1.05 -2.92 12.63
C TRP A 22 -1.80 -1.67 13.09
N GLU A 23 -2.98 -1.82 13.70
CA GLU A 23 -3.76 -0.70 14.24
C GLU A 23 -3.02 -0.01 15.40
N ASP A 24 -2.33 -0.78 16.24
CA ASP A 24 -1.52 -0.24 17.35
C ASP A 24 -0.34 0.62 16.86
N ASN A 25 0.17 0.37 15.65
CA ASN A 25 1.30 1.11 15.06
C ASN A 25 0.87 2.38 14.30
N LEU A 26 -0.42 2.52 13.99
CA LEU A 26 -0.97 3.66 13.24
C LEU A 26 -1.52 4.77 14.16
N ASN A 27 -1.79 4.46 15.43
CA ASN A 27 -2.48 5.37 16.36
C ASN A 27 -1.64 6.55 16.92
N ASP A 28 -0.42 6.79 16.44
CA ASP A 28 0.49 7.82 17.02
C ASP A 28 0.70 9.08 16.18
N LEU A 29 -0.03 9.25 15.05
CA LEU A 29 0.18 10.40 14.15
C LEU A 29 -1.08 11.25 14.01
N SER A 30 -1.26 12.17 14.95
CA SER A 30 -2.23 13.27 14.89
C SER A 30 -1.54 14.52 14.34
N SER A 31 -1.92 15.00 13.15
CA SER A 31 -1.55 16.34 12.69
C SER A 31 -2.73 17.06 12.01
N GLU A 32 -2.81 18.37 12.26
CA GLU A 32 -3.95 19.25 11.99
C GLU A 32 -3.93 19.91 10.59
N ASP A 33 -2.98 19.57 9.72
CA ASP A 33 -2.74 20.33 8.49
C ASP A 33 -3.66 19.91 7.35
N GLU A 34 -4.46 20.82 6.77
CA GLU A 34 -5.32 20.57 5.61
C GLU A 34 -4.52 20.31 4.31
N GLU A 35 -3.65 19.30 4.31
CA GLU A 35 -2.92 18.84 3.12
C GLU A 35 -3.89 18.07 2.22
N ASP A 36 -3.87 18.38 0.92
CA ASP A 36 -4.76 17.76 -0.05
C ASP A 36 -4.39 16.27 -0.22
N GLU A 37 -5.40 15.40 -0.16
CA GLU A 37 -5.27 13.92 -0.25
C GLU A 37 -4.41 13.49 -1.45
N ALA A 38 -4.61 14.16 -2.59
CA ALA A 38 -3.85 13.91 -3.81
C ALA A 38 -2.39 14.36 -3.73
N GLU A 39 -2.09 15.48 -3.06
CA GLU A 39 -0.72 15.96 -2.88
C GLU A 39 0.07 14.95 -2.04
N PHE A 40 -0.56 14.44 -0.98
CA PHE A 40 0.03 13.46 -0.09
C PHE A 40 0.43 12.16 -0.82
N ILE A 41 -0.47 11.60 -1.65
CA ILE A 41 -0.18 10.39 -2.44
C ILE A 41 0.89 10.67 -3.49
N ASN A 42 0.84 11.83 -4.14
CA ASN A 42 1.81 12.20 -5.17
C ASN A 42 3.23 12.31 -4.59
N GLU A 43 3.40 12.90 -3.42
CA GLU A 43 4.69 12.94 -2.73
C GLU A 43 5.22 11.54 -2.41
N ALA A 44 4.36 10.67 -1.89
CA ALA A 44 4.73 9.29 -1.57
C ALA A 44 5.16 8.52 -2.82
N ASN A 45 4.42 8.67 -3.93
CA ASN A 45 4.76 8.09 -5.23
C ASN A 45 6.09 8.63 -5.78
N ILE A 46 6.36 9.94 -5.63
CA ILE A 46 7.64 10.53 -6.06
C ILE A 46 8.81 9.96 -5.26
N LEU A 47 8.67 9.84 -3.92
CA LEU A 47 9.69 9.22 -3.07
C LEU A 47 9.93 7.77 -3.48
N TYR A 48 8.85 7.05 -3.75
CA TYR A 48 8.89 5.67 -4.20
C TYR A 48 9.66 5.50 -5.52
N ILE A 49 9.35 6.30 -6.54
CA ILE A 49 10.03 6.28 -7.85
C ILE A 49 11.52 6.66 -7.72
N LYS A 50 11.86 7.52 -6.76
CA LYS A 50 13.26 7.87 -6.46
C LYS A 50 14.04 6.78 -5.71
N GLY A 51 13.38 5.70 -5.31
CA GLY A 51 13.98 4.63 -4.51
C GLY A 51 14.06 4.95 -3.02
N ASN A 52 13.44 6.04 -2.56
CA ASN A 52 13.38 6.41 -1.14
C ASN A 52 12.24 5.64 -0.46
N TYR A 53 12.35 4.30 -0.43
CA TYR A 53 11.26 3.42 -0.03
C TYR A 53 10.83 3.60 1.42
N GLN A 54 11.75 3.90 2.33
CA GLN A 54 11.42 4.13 3.74
C GLN A 54 10.59 5.41 3.92
N ASP A 55 11.00 6.51 3.28
CA ASP A 55 10.26 7.78 3.32
C ASP A 55 8.88 7.64 2.66
N ALA A 56 8.82 6.90 1.54
CA ALA A 56 7.57 6.59 0.86
C ALA A 56 6.63 5.78 1.77
N LEU A 57 7.15 4.78 2.49
CA LEU A 57 6.38 3.99 3.45
C LEU A 57 5.82 4.85 4.58
N ASP A 58 6.61 5.76 5.12
CA ASP A 58 6.17 6.62 6.22
C ASP A 58 5.07 7.58 5.78
N LYS A 59 5.18 8.10 4.56
CA LYS A 59 4.08 8.84 3.92
C LYS A 59 2.87 7.94 3.75
N TYR A 60 2.93 6.83 3.01
CA TYR A 60 1.75 5.97 2.80
C TYR A 60 1.05 5.53 4.10
N LYS A 61 1.79 5.22 5.17
CA LYS A 61 1.20 4.90 6.48
C LYS A 61 0.42 6.07 7.06
N ASN A 62 0.98 7.28 7.00
CA ASN A 62 0.31 8.49 7.46
C ASN A 62 -0.96 8.76 6.62
N PHE A 63 -0.88 8.60 5.28
CA PHE A 63 -2.04 8.67 4.41
C PHE A 63 -3.15 7.72 4.85
N VAL A 64 -2.83 6.42 5.00
CA VAL A 64 -3.80 5.39 5.37
C VAL A 64 -4.39 5.69 6.76
N ASN A 65 -3.61 6.21 7.70
CA ASN A 65 -4.12 6.61 9.01
C ASN A 65 -5.15 7.75 8.90
N ARG A 66 -4.92 8.68 7.98
CA ARG A 66 -5.69 9.92 7.87
C ARG A 66 -6.90 9.83 6.93
N PHE A 67 -6.82 9.02 5.88
CA PHE A 67 -7.78 8.99 4.77
C PHE A 67 -8.40 7.59 4.51
N ARG A 68 -8.19 6.62 5.42
CA ARG A 68 -8.62 5.19 5.35
C ARG A 68 -9.99 4.89 4.71
N CYS A 69 -10.95 5.79 4.84
CA CYS A 69 -12.38 5.50 4.68
C CYS A 69 -12.98 6.03 3.38
N MET A 70 -12.24 6.83 2.59
CA MET A 70 -12.82 7.59 1.48
C MET A 70 -12.12 7.40 0.15
N ASP A 71 -10.96 6.75 0.14
CA ASP A 71 -10.16 6.70 -1.07
C ASP A 71 -10.43 5.44 -1.92
N GLU A 72 -10.79 5.63 -3.18
CA GLU A 72 -10.85 4.56 -4.19
C GLU A 72 -9.47 4.00 -4.51
N GLU A 73 -8.41 4.80 -4.30
CA GLU A 73 -7.00 4.44 -4.50
C GLU A 73 -6.41 3.62 -3.35
N LEU A 74 -7.16 3.37 -2.28
CA LEU A 74 -6.66 2.62 -1.12
C LEU A 74 -6.02 1.26 -1.49
N PRO A 75 -6.55 0.46 -2.45
CA PRO A 75 -5.88 -0.74 -2.93
C PRO A 75 -4.52 -0.44 -3.58
N HIS A 76 -4.40 0.62 -4.38
CA HIS A 76 -3.15 1.03 -5.02
C HIS A 76 -2.11 1.48 -3.98
N ILE A 77 -2.55 2.16 -2.93
CA ILE A 77 -1.68 2.59 -1.82
C ILE A 77 -1.11 1.38 -1.08
N PHE A 78 -1.95 0.39 -0.72
CA PHE A 78 -1.47 -0.84 -0.09
C PHE A 78 -0.53 -1.63 -1.02
N LEU A 79 -0.78 -1.61 -2.33
CA LEU A 79 0.09 -2.25 -3.31
C LEU A 79 1.47 -1.59 -3.34
N ASN A 80 1.52 -0.26 -3.37
CA ASN A 80 2.78 0.50 -3.36
C ASN A 80 3.54 0.31 -2.04
N MET A 81 2.83 0.25 -0.90
CA MET A 81 3.44 -0.11 0.38
C MET A 81 4.04 -1.52 0.35
N ALA A 82 3.33 -2.50 -0.22
CA ALA A 82 3.82 -3.87 -0.33
C ALA A 82 5.12 -3.94 -1.13
N ASN A 83 5.16 -3.26 -2.26
CA ASN A 83 6.36 -3.20 -3.09
C ASN A 83 7.50 -2.43 -2.39
N ALA A 84 7.21 -1.35 -1.67
CA ALA A 84 8.22 -0.62 -0.91
C ALA A 84 8.84 -1.50 0.19
N PHE A 85 8.02 -2.24 0.94
CA PHE A 85 8.51 -3.23 1.91
C PHE A 85 9.33 -4.34 1.25
N TYR A 86 8.92 -4.80 0.06
CA TYR A 86 9.68 -5.77 -0.70
C TYR A 86 11.08 -5.24 -1.04
N PHE A 87 11.18 -4.00 -1.52
CA PHE A 87 12.47 -3.38 -1.86
C PHE A 87 13.34 -3.05 -0.64
N THR A 88 12.75 -2.91 0.55
CA THR A 88 13.50 -2.84 1.82
C THR A 88 13.78 -4.23 2.41
N PHE A 89 13.51 -5.32 1.68
CA PHE A 89 13.64 -6.71 2.11
C PHE A 89 12.80 -7.10 3.35
N ASP A 90 11.78 -6.33 3.67
CA ASP A 90 10.81 -6.64 4.71
C ASP A 90 9.68 -7.51 4.12
N LEU A 91 10.04 -8.74 3.78
CA LEU A 91 9.14 -9.67 3.10
C LEU A 91 7.89 -10.01 3.92
N LYS A 92 7.98 -9.95 5.26
CA LYS A 92 6.84 -10.18 6.14
C LYS A 92 5.80 -9.08 5.96
N ASN A 93 6.20 -7.81 6.08
CA ASN A 93 5.28 -6.69 5.92
C ASN A 93 4.82 -6.53 4.46
N ALA A 94 5.66 -6.89 3.48
CA ALA A 94 5.26 -6.96 2.07
C ALA A 94 4.09 -7.94 1.87
N LEU A 95 4.19 -9.18 2.37
CA LEU A 95 3.13 -10.18 2.27
C LEU A 95 1.82 -9.71 2.93
N THR A 96 1.92 -9.11 4.12
CA THR A 96 0.76 -8.53 4.81
C THR A 96 0.09 -7.44 3.97
N CYS A 97 0.87 -6.56 3.32
CA CYS A 97 0.33 -5.50 2.48
C CYS A 97 -0.28 -6.04 1.18
N TYR A 98 0.29 -7.07 0.55
CA TYR A 98 -0.35 -7.70 -0.61
C TYR A 98 -1.68 -8.36 -0.23
N GLU A 99 -1.76 -9.05 0.91
CA GLU A 99 -3.03 -9.60 1.41
C GLU A 99 -4.07 -8.52 1.68
N ARG A 100 -3.63 -7.37 2.21
CA ARG A 100 -4.51 -6.23 2.43
C ARG A 100 -5.00 -5.64 1.11
N THR A 101 -4.10 -5.48 0.15
CA THR A 101 -4.42 -5.04 -1.22
C THR A 101 -5.50 -5.91 -1.84
N ILE A 102 -5.36 -7.24 -1.77
CA ILE A 102 -6.34 -8.20 -2.29
C ILE A 102 -7.71 -7.99 -1.65
N LYS A 103 -7.77 -7.89 -0.32
CA LYS A 103 -9.03 -7.69 0.42
C LYS A 103 -9.70 -6.36 0.06
N GLU A 104 -8.95 -5.27 -0.04
CA GLU A 104 -9.50 -3.96 -0.37
C GLU A 104 -9.91 -3.84 -1.84
N ALA A 105 -9.11 -4.42 -2.75
CA ALA A 105 -9.41 -4.51 -4.16
C ALA A 105 -10.69 -5.31 -4.41
N GLU A 106 -10.87 -6.44 -3.72
CA GLU A 106 -12.08 -7.27 -3.80
C GLU A 106 -13.33 -6.53 -3.31
N LYS A 107 -13.26 -5.85 -2.17
CA LYS A 107 -14.37 -5.02 -1.65
C LYS A 107 -14.82 -3.95 -2.65
N ARG A 108 -13.89 -3.44 -3.46
CA ARG A 108 -14.11 -2.34 -4.41
C ARG A 108 -14.28 -2.80 -5.85
N GLY A 109 -14.18 -4.10 -6.13
CA GLY A 109 -14.26 -4.65 -7.48
C GLY A 109 -13.06 -4.34 -8.39
N ASN A 110 -11.91 -3.93 -7.83
CA ASN A 110 -10.70 -3.64 -8.59
C ASN A 110 -9.93 -4.93 -8.90
N ASN A 111 -10.41 -5.69 -9.88
CA ASN A 111 -9.84 -7.00 -10.23
C ASN A 111 -8.40 -6.92 -10.75
N SER A 112 -8.01 -5.80 -11.38
CA SER A 112 -6.66 -5.60 -11.91
C SER A 112 -5.63 -5.53 -10.79
N VAL A 113 -5.88 -4.69 -9.78
CA VAL A 113 -5.00 -4.57 -8.60
C VAL A 113 -4.98 -5.85 -7.78
N LYS A 114 -6.15 -6.50 -7.61
CA LYS A 114 -6.23 -7.80 -6.92
C LYS A 114 -5.31 -8.83 -7.56
N LYS A 115 -5.41 -9.02 -8.87
CA LYS A 115 -4.61 -10.01 -9.62
C LYS A 115 -3.12 -9.73 -9.48
N LEU A 116 -2.70 -8.47 -9.62
CA LEU A 116 -1.29 -8.10 -9.48
C LEU A 116 -0.76 -8.38 -8.07
N ALA A 117 -1.55 -8.09 -7.04
CA ALA A 117 -1.18 -8.39 -5.66
C ALA A 117 -1.09 -9.90 -5.39
N GLU A 118 -1.98 -10.72 -5.95
CA GLU A 118 -1.91 -12.19 -5.88
C GLU A 118 -0.62 -12.72 -6.52
N GLU A 119 -0.29 -12.26 -7.73
CA GLU A 119 0.92 -12.67 -8.45
C GLU A 119 2.19 -12.33 -7.67
N ASN A 120 2.30 -11.12 -7.12
CA ASN A 120 3.48 -10.70 -6.35
C ASN A 120 3.58 -11.41 -4.99
N ARG A 121 2.45 -11.61 -4.29
CA ARG A 121 2.41 -12.40 -3.05
C ARG A 121 2.90 -13.82 -3.27
N ASP A 122 2.43 -14.48 -4.33
CA ASP A 122 2.78 -15.87 -4.65
C ASP A 122 4.27 -16.01 -5.01
N LYS A 123 4.84 -15.03 -5.73
CA LYS A 123 6.29 -14.97 -6.01
C LYS A 123 7.08 -14.94 -4.69
N ILE A 124 6.73 -14.03 -3.78
CA ILE A 124 7.43 -13.89 -2.49
C ILE A 124 7.25 -15.15 -1.62
N GLN A 125 6.06 -15.74 -1.58
CA GLN A 125 5.84 -16.97 -0.82
C GLN A 125 6.69 -18.13 -1.34
N LYS A 126 6.84 -18.27 -2.67
CA LYS A 126 7.74 -19.25 -3.27
C LYS A 126 9.21 -18.95 -2.92
N ALA A 127 9.61 -17.68 -2.93
CA ALA A 127 10.96 -17.24 -2.53
C ALA A 127 11.28 -17.62 -1.08
N VAL A 128 10.35 -17.36 -0.16
CA VAL A 128 10.50 -17.64 1.27
C VAL A 128 10.54 -19.15 1.55
N GLN A 129 9.75 -19.95 0.82
CA GLN A 129 9.72 -21.41 0.98
C GLN A 129 10.93 -22.11 0.36
N ASN A 130 11.59 -21.50 -0.64
CA ASN A 130 12.75 -22.06 -1.31
C ASN A 130 13.86 -21.01 -1.54
N PRO A 131 14.59 -20.61 -0.48
CA PRO A 131 15.58 -19.54 -0.54
C PRO A 131 16.80 -19.85 -1.44
N GLY A 132 16.94 -21.09 -1.95
CA GLY A 132 18.01 -21.49 -2.86
C GLY A 132 17.70 -21.32 -4.35
N ASN A 133 16.48 -20.89 -4.72
CA ASN A 133 16.01 -20.91 -6.12
C ASN A 133 15.72 -19.52 -6.72
N ILE A 134 15.87 -18.45 -5.95
CA ILE A 134 15.58 -17.09 -6.41
C ILE A 134 16.70 -16.19 -5.91
N THR A 135 17.47 -15.59 -6.81
CA THR A 135 18.21 -14.40 -6.43
C THR A 135 17.22 -13.24 -6.43
N LEU A 136 16.98 -12.63 -5.27
CA LEU A 136 16.12 -11.44 -5.12
C LEU A 136 16.49 -10.30 -6.10
N ALA A 137 17.71 -10.34 -6.65
CA ALA A 137 18.21 -9.42 -7.66
C ALA A 137 17.50 -9.55 -9.03
N ASP A 138 17.11 -10.76 -9.45
CA ASP A 138 16.42 -10.96 -10.73
C ASP A 138 14.96 -10.49 -10.66
N ASP A 139 14.30 -10.66 -9.50
CA ASP A 139 12.93 -10.21 -9.26
C ASP A 139 12.80 -8.68 -9.14
N PHE A 140 13.86 -7.98 -8.71
CA PHE A 140 13.89 -6.51 -8.60
C PHE A 140 13.67 -5.85 -9.97
N THR A 141 14.29 -6.41 -11.02
CA THR A 141 14.19 -5.91 -12.41
C THR A 141 12.78 -6.09 -12.96
N GLU A 142 12.11 -7.20 -12.63
CA GLU A 142 10.75 -7.49 -13.11
C GLU A 142 9.68 -6.68 -12.35
N LEU A 143 9.92 -6.35 -11.08
CA LEU A 143 9.07 -5.45 -10.31
C LEU A 143 9.19 -4.00 -10.77
N GLU A 144 10.40 -3.52 -11.08
CA GLU A 144 10.58 -2.20 -11.74
C GLU A 144 9.80 -2.12 -13.06
N ARG A 145 9.79 -3.20 -13.86
CA ARG A 145 9.02 -3.30 -15.10
C ARG A 145 7.50 -3.22 -14.87
N LEU A 146 6.98 -3.99 -13.91
CA LEU A 146 5.54 -4.00 -13.57
C LEU A 146 5.07 -2.66 -13.01
N MET A 147 5.91 -1.95 -12.27
CA MET A 147 5.60 -0.62 -11.75
C MET A 147 5.58 0.44 -12.85
N ALA A 148 6.50 0.35 -13.81
CA ALA A 148 6.48 1.21 -14.99
C ALA A 148 5.16 1.02 -15.76
N GLU A 149 4.67 -0.22 -15.89
CA GLU A 149 3.37 -0.53 -16.51
C GLU A 149 2.18 0.01 -15.73
N MET A 150 2.21 -0.03 -14.39
CA MET A 150 1.17 0.57 -13.56
C MET A 150 1.15 2.10 -13.63
N THR A 151 2.32 2.76 -13.70
CA THR A 151 2.42 4.23 -13.79
C THR A 151 2.07 4.79 -15.16
N LEU A 152 2.01 3.95 -16.19
CA LEU A 152 1.69 4.33 -17.58
C LEU A 152 0.28 3.91 -18.01
N GLY A 153 -0.60 3.56 -17.05
CA GLY A 153 -2.00 3.24 -17.32
C GLY A 153 -2.76 4.39 -17.99
N ASP A 154 -3.10 4.17 -19.26
CA ASP A 154 -4.05 4.86 -20.13
C ASP A 154 -3.73 6.30 -20.59
N ASN A 155 -3.04 6.41 -21.74
CA ASN A 155 -3.19 7.51 -22.72
C ASN A 155 -4.07 7.07 -23.88
#